data_AF-A0A9W6J1N6-F1
#
_entry.id   AF-A0A9W6J1N6-F1
#
_cell.length_a   1.000
_cell.length_b   1.000
_cell.length_c   1.000
_cell.angle_alpha   90.00
_cell.angle_beta   90.00
_cell.angle_gamma   90.00
#
_symmetry.space_group_name_H-M   'P 1'
#
loop_
_entity.id
_entity.type
_entity.pdbx_description
1 polymer ?
#
loop_
_entity_poly.entity_id
_entity_poly.type
_entity_poly.pdbx_seq_one_letter_code
_entity_poly.pdbx_strand_id
1 'polypeptide(L)' 'MAKHQFTVGDRVRLTLQAERRTTGVFTIVRLVPGDREDLPPAYRVKSATEGHERMVKEDEIEVV' A
#
# COMPACT_ATOMS: atom_id res chain seq x y z
N MET A 1 15.63 -0.89 11.50
CA MET A 1 14.32 -1.56 11.19
C MET A 1 13.33 -0.47 10.81
N ALA A 2 12.94 -0.39 9.54
CA ALA A 2 11.96 0.61 9.11
C ALA A 2 10.62 0.35 9.81
N LYS A 3 10.12 1.33 10.56
CA LYS A 3 8.86 1.23 11.29
C LYS A 3 7.72 1.40 10.29
N HIS A 4 6.96 0.34 10.04
CA HIS A 4 5.75 0.41 9.25
C HIS A 4 4.72 1.29 9.95
N GLN A 5 4.20 2.31 9.27
CA GLN A 5 3.11 3.15 9.78
C GLN A 5 1.75 2.46 9.69
N PHE A 6 1.59 1.52 8.75
CA PHE A 6 0.34 0.79 8.53
C PHE A 6 0.47 -0.70 8.86
N THR A 7 -0.66 -1.34 9.11
CA THR A 7 -0.78 -2.75 9.50
C THR A 7 -1.66 -3.55 8.55
N VAL A 8 -1.53 -4.88 8.59
CA VAL A 8 -2.39 -5.77 7.79
C VAL A 8 -3.83 -5.65 8.28
N GLY A 9 -4.75 -5.39 7.34
CA GLY A 9 -6.17 -5.13 7.60
C GLY A 9 -6.56 -3.65 7.46
N ASP A 10 -5.60 -2.73 7.45
CA ASP A 10 -5.90 -1.30 7.30
C ASP A 10 -6.45 -0.98 5.92
N ARG A 11 -7.38 -0.03 5.89
CA ARG A 11 -7.98 0.50 4.67
C ARG A 11 -7.23 1.74 4.24
N VAL A 12 -6.67 1.70 3.05
CA VAL A 12 -5.86 2.77 2.49
C VAL A 12 -6.33 3.13 1.09
N ARG A 13 -6.09 4.37 0.69
CA ARG A 13 -6.32 4.89 -0.65
C ARG A 13 -4.98 5.23 -1.27
N LEU A 14 -4.83 4.97 -2.57
CA LEU A 14 -3.62 5.33 -3.30
C LEU A 14 -3.63 6.82 -3.62
N THR A 15 -2.55 7.53 -3.28
CA THR A 15 -2.39 8.99 -3.50
C THR A 15 -1.78 9.30 -4.86
N LEU A 16 -0.79 8.51 -5.30
CA LEU A 16 -0.06 8.72 -6.55
C LEU A 16 -0.61 7.82 -7.67
N GLN A 17 -1.82 8.13 -8.13
CA GLN A 17 -2.37 7.56 -9.37
C GLN A 17 -2.85 8.64 -10.32
N ALA A 18 -1.94 9.51 -10.76
CA ALA A 18 -2.22 10.39 -11.89
C ALA A 18 -2.37 9.60 -13.22
N GLU A 19 -1.78 8.40 -13.31
CA GLU A 19 -1.69 7.64 -14.58
C GLU A 19 -2.46 6.32 -14.61
N ARG A 20 -2.93 5.80 -13.46
CA ARG A 20 -3.67 4.53 -13.39
C ARG A 20 -5.10 4.80 -12.93
N ARG A 21 -6.08 4.47 -13.77
CA ARG A 21 -7.52 4.70 -13.54
C ARG A 21 -8.15 3.81 -12.45
N THR A 22 -7.44 3.50 -11.37
CA THR A 22 -7.99 2.70 -10.26
C THR A 22 -8.14 3.58 -9.02
N THR A 23 -9.20 4.36 -8.99
CA THR A 23 -9.65 5.02 -7.77
C THR A 23 -10.42 4.01 -6.91
N GLY A 24 -9.94 3.73 -5.70
CA GLY A 24 -10.60 2.78 -4.81
C GLY A 24 -9.99 2.72 -3.41
N VAL A 25 -10.75 2.15 -2.48
CA VAL A 25 -10.25 1.77 -1.15
C VAL A 25 -9.63 0.38 -1.26
N PHE A 26 -8.40 0.26 -0.78
CA PHE A 26 -7.65 -0.99 -0.75
C PHE A 26 -7.44 -1.41 0.70
N THR A 27 -7.26 -2.71 0.91
CA THR A 27 -6.91 -3.27 2.21
C THR A 27 -5.48 -3.78 2.19
N ILE A 28 -4.68 -3.45 3.20
CA ILE A 28 -3.32 -3.99 3.35
C ILE A 28 -3.44 -5.48 3.67
N VAL A 29 -2.86 -6.32 2.82
CA VAL A 29 -2.88 -7.78 2.99
C VAL A 29 -1.53 -8.34 3.45
N ARG A 30 -0.43 -7.60 3.24
CA ARG A 30 0.90 -7.99 3.69
C ARG A 30 1.83 -6.79 3.80
N LEU A 31 2.64 -6.78 4.86
CA LEU A 31 3.79 -5.88 5.01
C LEU A 31 4.98 -6.46 4.27
N VAL A 32 5.65 -5.65 3.45
CA VAL A 32 6.88 -6.04 2.76
C VAL A 32 8.03 -5.30 3.44
N PRO A 33 8.89 -5.99 4.20
CA PRO A 33 10.06 -5.36 4.78
C PRO A 33 10.95 -4.86 3.64
N GLY A 34 11.36 -3.59 3.70
CA GLY A 34 12.36 -3.08 2.77
C GLY A 34 13.68 -3.81 3.02
N ASP A 35 14.25 -4.45 1.99
CA ASP A 35 15.57 -5.12 2.05
C ASP A 35 16.74 -4.15 2.38
N ARG A 36 16.46 -2.84 2.42
CA ARG A 36 17.42 -1.78 2.76
C ARG A 36 16.77 -0.75 3.67
N GLU A 37 17.51 -0.27 4.66
CA GLU A 37 17.07 0.84 5.52
C GLU A 37 16.80 2.13 4.75
N ASP A 38 17.42 2.31 3.58
CA ASP A 38 17.25 3.47 2.71
C ASP A 38 16.01 3.41 1.79
N LEU A 39 15.27 2.30 1.78
CA LEU A 39 14.06 2.17 0.96
C LEU A 39 12.81 2.30 1.83
N PRO A 40 11.80 3.08 1.39
CA PRO A 40 10.55 3.19 2.12
C PRO A 40 9.87 1.83 2.26
N PRO A 41 9.19 1.55 3.38
CA PRO A 41 8.44 0.32 3.57
C PRO A 41 7.43 0.11 2.45
N ALA A 42 7.33 -1.12 1.97
CA ALA A 42 6.36 -1.50 0.95
C ALA A 42 5.21 -2.32 1.57
N TYR A 43 4.07 -2.27 0.91
CA TYR A 43 2.83 -2.90 1.32
C TYR A 43 2.22 -3.60 0.12
N ARG A 44 1.69 -4.81 0.33
CA ARG A 44 0.74 -5.38 -0.61
C ARG A 44 -0.66 -4.99 -0.20
N VAL A 45 -1.39 -4.42 -1.14
CA VAL A 45 -2.77 -3.99 -0.98
C VAL A 45 -3.66 -4.73 -1.96
N LYS A 46 -4.89 -5.01 -1.55
CA LYS A 46 -5.90 -5.67 -2.37
C LYS A 46 -7.15 -4.79 -2.44
N SER A 47 -7.68 -4.59 -3.63
CA SER A 47 -8.96 -3.90 -3.79
C SER A 47 -10.10 -4.84 -3.42
N ALA A 48 -11.19 -4.30 -2.88
CA ALA A 48 -12.42 -5.07 -2.72
C ALA A 48 -13.12 -5.35 -4.06
N THR A 49 -12.89 -4.49 -5.06
CA THR A 49 -13.54 -4.55 -6.38
C THR A 49 -12.64 -5.14 -7.46
N GLU A 50 -11.32 -5.00 -7.34
CA GLU A 50 -10.36 -5.62 -8.25
C GLU A 50 -9.77 -6.89 -7.62
N GLY A 51 -9.78 -8.01 -8.35
CA GLY A 51 -9.25 -9.29 -7.87
C GLY A 51 -7.72 -9.37 -7.77
N HIS A 52 -7.00 -8.27 -8.03
CA HIS A 52 -5.54 -8.25 -8.09
C HIS A 52 -4.91 -7.58 -6.86
N GLU A 53 -3.81 -8.16 -6.37
CA GLU A 53 -2.94 -7.52 -5.38
C GLU A 53 -2.01 -6.52 -6.08
N ARG A 54 -1.74 -5.41 -5.43
CA ARG A 54 -0.75 -4.41 -5.85
C ARG A 54 0.28 -4.21 -4.77
N MET A 55 1.51 -3.93 -5.18
CA MET A 55 2.55 -3.49 -4.27
C MET A 55 2.66 -1.97 -4.36
N VAL A 56 2.64 -1.31 -3.22
CA VAL A 56 2.67 0.15 -3.08
C VAL A 56 3.59 0.52 -1.92
N LYS A 57 4.19 1.69 -1.98
CA LYS A 57 5.03 2.21 -0.91
C LYS A 57 4.19 2.94 0.12
N GLU A 58 4.79 3.17 1.29
CA GLU A 58 4.18 3.99 2.35
C GLU A 58 3.79 5.38 1.87
N ASP A 59 4.62 6.02 1.04
CA ASP A 59 4.39 7.37 0.52
C ASP A 59 3.32 7.44 -0.59
N GLU A 60 2.92 6.29 -1.14
CA GLU A 60 1.93 6.18 -2.21
C GLU A 60 0.51 5.89 -1.68
N ILE A 61 0.34 5.80 -0.36
CA ILE A 61 -0.92 5.45 0.29
C ILE A 61 -1.26 6.35 1.47
N GLU A 62 -2.56 6.57 1.68
CA GLU A 62 -3.11 7.30 2.83
C GLU A 62 -4.22 6.49 3.48
N VAL A 63 -4.38 6.61 4.80
CA VAL A 63 -5.50 5.99 5.53
C VAL A 63 -6.83 6.63 5.11
N VAL A 64 -7.88 5.81 5.04
CA VAL A 64 -9.26 6.25 4.73
C VAL A 64 -10.06 6.47 6.01
#